data_AF-A0AAX6LEW1-F1
#
_entry.id   AF-A0AAX6LEW1-F1
#
_cell.length_a   1.000
_cell.length_b   1.000
_cell.length_c   1.000
_cell.angle_alpha   90.00
_cell.angle_beta   90.00
_cell.angle_gamma   90.00
#
_symmetry.space_group_name_H-M   'P 1'
#
loop_
_entity.id
_entity.type
_entity.pdbx_description
1 polymer ?
#
loop_
_entity_poly.entity_id
_entity_poly.type
_entity_poly.pdbx_seq_one_letter_code
_entity_poly.pdbx_strand_id
1 'polypeptide(L)'
;MHLAQNYLHYRWLLTYLYGCTPHVWPNSGFHESHRLVRSLRNGPEGYVNRPGLHVSYASLTQYCDSLQTAVARGQLSAVKEYYGQVRLRGGRDLSTLRQTGIQYLELRQLDLNPWSIIGVTNEQLQVVTWFTALMVWLPNPTDPDAWIDAGQHANQHVALEVPAARTQYFETGMRLAATLRELGQSLHQSAAEDVATLIAARLRAPESTLAARWCHETQGSVTQATQLALHLAARRI
;
A
#
# COMPACT_ATOMS: atom_id res chain seq x y z
N MET A 1 -5.59 -6.28 15.78
CA MET A 1 -6.60 -5.94 14.75
C MET A 1 -6.53 -4.47 14.36
N HIS A 2 -6.66 -3.56 15.31
CA HIS A 2 -6.58 -2.10 15.14
C HIS A 2 -5.61 -1.60 14.05
N LEU A 3 -4.31 -1.87 14.22
CA LEU A 3 -3.26 -1.48 13.27
C LEU A 3 -3.62 -1.90 11.83
N ALA A 4 -4.07 -3.14 11.63
CA ALA A 4 -4.43 -3.63 10.30
C ALA A 4 -5.65 -2.90 9.72
N GLN A 5 -6.65 -2.58 10.55
CA GLN A 5 -7.86 -1.86 10.12
C GLN A 5 -7.51 -0.45 9.62
N ASN A 6 -6.76 0.30 10.42
CA ASN A 6 -6.31 1.65 10.04
C ASN A 6 -5.32 1.64 8.88
N TYR A 7 -4.39 0.68 8.86
CA TYR A 7 -3.45 0.54 7.75
C TYR A 7 -4.19 0.27 6.43
N LEU A 8 -5.14 -0.67 6.44
CA LEU A 8 -5.95 -0.94 5.26
C LEU A 8 -6.80 0.26 4.84
N HIS A 9 -7.21 1.11 5.78
CA HIS A 9 -7.93 2.33 5.44
C HIS A 9 -7.02 3.39 4.79
N TYR A 10 -5.89 3.70 5.42
CA TYR A 10 -5.02 4.81 5.04
C TYR A 10 -3.88 4.44 4.08
N ARG A 11 -3.75 3.17 3.68
CA ARG A 11 -2.66 2.70 2.82
C ARG A 11 -2.49 3.46 1.52
N TRP A 12 -3.56 4.07 1.03
CA TRP A 12 -3.55 4.92 -0.15
C TRP A 12 -2.44 5.98 -0.08
N LEU A 13 -2.06 6.46 1.11
CA LEU A 13 -0.97 7.43 1.26
C LEU A 13 0.38 6.84 0.88
N LEU A 14 0.65 5.58 1.23
CA LEU A 14 1.89 4.90 0.81
C LEU A 14 1.86 4.59 -0.69
N THR A 15 0.70 4.25 -1.24
CA THR A 15 0.51 4.12 -2.70
C THR A 15 0.71 5.45 -3.42
N TYR A 16 0.27 6.57 -2.82
CA TYR A 16 0.50 7.92 -3.34
C TYR A 16 1.99 8.26 -3.42
N LEU A 17 2.71 8.04 -2.33
CA LEU A 17 4.14 8.41 -2.22
C LEU A 17 5.04 7.49 -3.06
N TYR A 18 4.75 6.19 -3.04
CA TYR A 18 5.68 5.15 -3.48
C TYR A 18 5.12 4.17 -4.50
N GLY A 19 3.93 4.40 -5.05
CA GLY A 19 3.48 3.68 -6.25
C GLY A 19 4.47 3.90 -7.40
N CYS A 20 4.82 2.84 -8.13
CA CYS A 20 5.78 2.88 -9.23
C CYS A 20 5.55 1.78 -10.26
N THR A 21 4.28 1.55 -10.62
CA THR A 21 3.89 0.63 -11.70
C THR A 21 2.97 1.33 -12.71
N PRO A 22 3.47 2.34 -13.44
CA PRO A 22 2.61 3.23 -14.23
C PRO A 22 2.23 2.73 -15.62
N HIS A 23 2.95 1.75 -16.16
CA HIS A 23 2.76 1.26 -17.53
C HIS A 23 2.08 -0.11 -17.57
N VAL A 24 1.16 -0.26 -18.52
CA VAL A 24 0.74 -1.57 -19.01
C VAL A 24 1.82 -2.08 -19.96
N TRP A 25 2.39 -3.25 -19.65
CA TRP A 25 3.44 -3.85 -20.47
C TRP A 25 2.83 -4.76 -21.56
N PRO A 26 3.47 -4.89 -22.73
CA PRO A 26 3.06 -5.88 -23.72
C PRO A 26 2.99 -7.29 -23.11
N ASN A 27 1.95 -8.05 -23.46
CA ASN A 27 1.71 -9.40 -22.95
C ASN A 27 1.52 -9.50 -21.42
N SER A 28 1.24 -8.39 -20.73
CA SER A 28 0.99 -8.39 -19.29
C SER A 28 -0.39 -8.94 -18.89
N GLY A 29 -1.29 -9.15 -19.86
CA GLY A 29 -2.66 -9.58 -19.62
C GLY A 29 -3.60 -8.46 -19.14
N PHE A 30 -3.08 -7.24 -18.93
CA PHE A 30 -3.89 -6.05 -18.66
C PHE A 30 -4.46 -5.50 -19.96
N HIS A 31 -5.61 -4.82 -19.86
CA HIS A 31 -6.17 -4.11 -21.00
C HIS A 31 -5.23 -2.97 -21.41
N GLU A 32 -4.92 -2.88 -22.70
CA GLU A 32 -4.10 -1.78 -23.20
C GLU A 32 -4.81 -0.44 -22.94
N SER A 33 -4.20 0.34 -22.06
CA SER A 33 -4.60 1.72 -21.78
C SER A 33 -3.39 2.60 -22.01
N HIS A 34 -3.55 3.63 -22.84
CA HIS A 34 -2.52 4.64 -23.06
C HIS A 34 -2.38 5.60 -21.87
N ARG A 35 -3.27 5.51 -20.87
CA ARG A 35 -3.23 6.38 -19.70
C ARG A 35 -2.24 5.84 -18.67
N LEU A 36 -1.22 6.64 -18.37
CA LEU A 36 -0.32 6.40 -17.25
C LEU A 36 -1.05 6.62 -15.93
N VAL A 37 -0.84 5.71 -15.00
CA VAL A 37 -1.39 5.77 -13.65
C VAL A 37 -0.28 5.66 -12.61
N ARG A 38 -0.58 5.90 -11.34
CA ARG A 38 0.43 5.83 -10.28
C ARG A 38 0.92 4.41 -10.00
N SER A 39 0.01 3.46 -9.87
CA SER A 39 0.34 2.07 -9.52
C SER A 39 -0.73 1.10 -10.00
N LEU A 40 -0.53 0.47 -11.16
CA LEU A 40 -1.41 -0.61 -11.65
C LEU A 40 -1.45 -1.78 -10.66
N ARG A 41 -0.32 -2.09 -10.02
CA ARG A 41 -0.19 -3.17 -9.04
C ARG A 41 -1.14 -3.02 -7.85
N ASN A 42 -1.36 -1.79 -7.39
CA ASN A 42 -2.26 -1.46 -6.29
C ASN A 42 -3.67 -1.02 -6.76
N GLY A 43 -3.91 -1.00 -8.07
CA GLY A 43 -5.20 -0.64 -8.66
C GLY A 43 -6.17 -1.82 -8.77
N PRO A 44 -7.38 -1.59 -9.33
CA PRO A 44 -8.41 -2.61 -9.48
C PRO A 44 -8.02 -3.81 -10.35
N GLU A 45 -7.17 -3.61 -11.35
CA GLU A 45 -6.70 -4.65 -12.27
C GLU A 45 -5.45 -5.39 -11.77
N GLY A 46 -4.85 -4.91 -10.67
CA GLY A 46 -3.62 -5.47 -10.12
C GLY A 46 -3.84 -6.81 -9.44
N TYR A 47 -3.09 -7.05 -8.36
CA TYR A 47 -3.32 -8.24 -7.56
C TYR A 47 -4.53 -8.02 -6.66
N VAL A 48 -5.68 -8.56 -7.06
CA VAL A 48 -6.93 -8.50 -6.31
C VAL A 48 -7.55 -9.89 -6.19
N ASN A 49 -8.36 -10.10 -5.14
CA ASN A 49 -9.14 -11.31 -5.02
C ASN A 49 -10.30 -11.32 -6.02
N ARG A 50 -10.87 -12.50 -6.28
CA ARG A 50 -12.07 -12.63 -7.10
C ARG A 50 -13.24 -11.82 -6.51
N PRO A 51 -14.12 -11.26 -7.35
CA PRO A 51 -15.31 -10.56 -6.88
C PRO A 51 -16.15 -11.41 -5.92
N GLY A 52 -16.72 -10.76 -4.90
CA GLY A 52 -17.57 -11.42 -3.89
C GLY A 52 -16.84 -12.12 -2.75
N LEU A 53 -15.50 -12.08 -2.70
CA LEU A 53 -14.74 -12.50 -1.51
C LEU A 53 -14.73 -11.38 -0.46
N HIS A 54 -15.26 -11.67 0.72
CA HIS A 54 -15.17 -10.79 1.90
C HIS A 54 -14.39 -11.48 3.02
N VAL A 55 -13.39 -10.80 3.58
CA VAL A 55 -12.64 -11.26 4.75
C VAL A 55 -12.70 -10.15 5.80
N SER A 56 -13.36 -10.44 6.92
CA SER A 56 -13.59 -9.43 7.96
C SER A 56 -12.36 -9.23 8.81
N TYR A 57 -12.06 -7.97 9.15
CA TYR A 57 -10.99 -7.62 10.10
C TYR A 57 -11.57 -7.10 11.43
N ALA A 58 -12.85 -7.32 11.70
CA ALA A 58 -13.48 -6.86 12.94
C ALA A 58 -12.91 -7.53 14.19
N SER A 59 -12.57 -8.83 14.13
CA SER A 59 -11.84 -9.55 15.17
C SER A 59 -10.97 -10.65 14.58
N LEU A 60 -10.01 -11.16 15.36
CA LEU A 60 -9.17 -12.28 14.91
C LEU A 60 -10.02 -13.53 14.60
N THR A 61 -11.04 -13.78 15.42
CA THR A 61 -11.99 -14.88 15.22
C THR A 61 -12.72 -14.72 13.89
N GLN A 62 -13.32 -13.56 13.62
CA GLN A 62 -14.05 -13.32 12.37
C GLN A 62 -13.14 -13.36 11.14
N TYR A 63 -11.89 -12.88 11.27
CA TYR A 63 -10.88 -13.00 10.22
C TYR A 63 -10.60 -14.48 9.88
N CYS A 64 -10.39 -15.32 10.89
CA CYS A 64 -10.18 -16.75 10.69
C CYS A 64 -11.43 -17.44 10.12
N ASP A 65 -12.61 -17.15 10.67
CA ASP A 65 -13.87 -17.78 10.25
C ASP A 65 -14.25 -17.41 8.81
N SER A 66 -14.06 -16.15 8.40
CA SER A 66 -14.32 -15.70 7.03
C SER A 66 -13.38 -16.35 6.02
N LEU A 67 -12.09 -16.51 6.34
CA LEU A 67 -11.15 -17.24 5.48
C LEU A 67 -11.49 -18.73 5.34
N GLN A 68 -11.88 -19.40 6.44
CA GLN A 68 -12.31 -20.79 6.39
C GLN A 68 -13.58 -20.94 5.56
N THR A 69 -14.54 -20.03 5.74
CA THR A 69 -15.79 -19.99 4.98
C THR A 69 -15.53 -19.78 3.49
N ALA A 70 -14.62 -18.88 3.12
CA ALA A 70 -14.25 -18.64 1.73
C ALA A 70 -13.64 -19.88 1.05
N VAL A 71 -12.83 -20.66 1.79
CA VAL A 71 -12.31 -21.94 1.27
C VAL A 71 -13.43 -22.97 1.15
N ALA A 72 -14.27 -23.12 2.17
CA ALA A 72 -15.39 -24.07 2.17
C ALA A 72 -16.40 -23.79 1.03
N ARG A 73 -16.58 -22.52 0.66
CA ARG A 73 -17.44 -22.09 -0.46
C ARG A 73 -16.75 -22.15 -1.82
N GLY A 74 -15.50 -22.59 -1.89
CA GLY A 74 -14.73 -22.65 -3.14
C GLY A 74 -14.34 -21.27 -3.72
N GLN A 75 -14.51 -20.19 -2.95
CA GLN A 75 -14.07 -18.84 -3.36
C GLN A 75 -12.54 -18.72 -3.33
N LEU A 76 -11.89 -19.49 -2.45
CA LEU A 76 -10.45 -19.69 -2.38
C LEU A 76 -10.15 -21.18 -2.46
N SER A 77 -9.12 -21.58 -3.19
CA SER A 77 -8.67 -22.99 -3.17
C SER A 77 -7.93 -23.34 -1.86
N ALA A 78 -7.30 -22.36 -1.22
CA ALA A 78 -6.70 -22.47 0.11
C ALA A 78 -6.54 -21.09 0.76
N VAL A 79 -6.40 -21.04 2.09
CA VAL A 79 -6.17 -19.79 2.85
C VAL A 79 -4.92 -19.04 2.35
N LYS A 80 -3.91 -19.77 1.87
CA LYS A 80 -2.68 -19.17 1.36
C LYS A 80 -2.89 -18.30 0.12
N GLU A 81 -3.94 -18.58 -0.65
CA GLU A 81 -4.31 -17.87 -1.89
C GLU A 81 -5.04 -16.55 -1.62
N TYR A 82 -5.47 -16.30 -0.38
CA TYR A 82 -6.04 -15.01 -0.03
C TYR A 82 -4.99 -13.92 -0.24
N TYR A 83 -5.29 -13.00 -1.16
CA TYR A 83 -4.48 -11.83 -1.43
C TYR A 83 -4.93 -10.68 -0.52
N GLY A 84 -4.39 -10.64 0.69
CA GLY A 84 -4.59 -9.52 1.64
C GLY A 84 -3.41 -8.55 1.60
N GLN A 85 -3.67 -7.24 1.57
CA GLN A 85 -2.62 -6.21 1.63
C GLN A 85 -1.93 -6.15 2.99
N VAL A 86 -2.64 -6.55 4.05
CA VAL A 86 -2.10 -6.81 5.39
C VAL A 86 -2.43 -8.25 5.76
N ARG A 87 -1.39 -9.07 5.94
CA ARG A 87 -1.55 -10.47 6.37
C ARG A 87 -1.25 -10.60 7.86
N LEU A 88 -2.18 -11.21 8.59
CA LEU A 88 -2.00 -11.54 10.00
C LEU A 88 -1.16 -12.81 10.12
N ARG A 89 -0.05 -12.77 10.87
CA ARG A 89 0.87 -13.89 11.04
C ARG A 89 1.04 -14.23 12.52
N GLY A 90 0.89 -15.51 12.84
CA GLY A 90 1.03 -16.04 14.21
C GLY A 90 1.54 -17.48 14.25
N GLY A 91 1.89 -18.05 13.09
CA GLY A 91 2.26 -19.46 12.97
C GLY A 91 2.28 -19.91 11.52
N ARG A 92 2.32 -21.23 11.31
CA ARG A 92 2.36 -21.83 9.96
C ARG A 92 1.02 -21.77 9.24
N ASP A 93 -0.09 -21.85 9.98
CA ASP A 93 -1.45 -21.92 9.44
C ASP A 93 -2.45 -21.08 10.26
N LEU A 94 -3.71 -21.12 9.81
CA LEU A 94 -4.80 -20.34 10.37
C LEU A 94 -5.25 -20.85 11.76
N SER A 95 -5.16 -22.16 12.00
CA SER A 95 -5.45 -22.76 13.32
C SER A 95 -4.43 -22.30 14.35
N THR A 96 -3.13 -22.31 14.01
CA THR A 96 -2.08 -21.79 14.88
C THR A 96 -2.31 -20.31 15.16
N LEU A 97 -2.57 -19.49 14.12
CA LEU A 97 -2.88 -18.06 14.29
C LEU A 97 -4.03 -17.82 15.27
N ARG A 98 -5.08 -18.64 15.22
CA ARG A 98 -6.23 -18.53 16.14
C ARG A 98 -5.85 -18.83 17.60
N GLN A 99 -4.94 -19.77 17.82
CA GLN A 99 -4.53 -20.19 19.16
C GLN A 99 -3.47 -19.26 19.77
N THR A 100 -2.46 -18.89 18.99
CA THR A 100 -1.30 -18.12 19.48
C THR A 100 -1.51 -16.61 19.38
N GLY A 101 -2.53 -16.16 18.67
CA GLY A 101 -2.73 -14.76 18.33
C GLY A 101 -1.75 -14.26 17.25
N ILE A 102 -1.84 -12.95 16.99
CA ILE A 102 -1.04 -12.26 15.97
C ILE A 102 0.34 -11.94 16.56
N GLN A 103 1.41 -12.46 15.94
CA GLN A 103 2.80 -12.17 16.30
C GLN A 103 3.37 -11.00 15.51
N TYR A 104 3.05 -10.92 14.21
CA TYR A 104 3.45 -9.81 13.35
C TYR A 104 2.49 -9.62 12.18
N LEU A 105 2.67 -8.51 11.46
CA LEU A 105 1.94 -8.18 10.25
C LEU A 105 2.88 -8.19 9.06
N GLU A 106 2.43 -8.80 7.97
CA GLU A 106 3.12 -8.72 6.68
C GLU A 106 2.41 -7.67 5.82
N LEU A 107 3.13 -6.59 5.50
CA LEU A 107 2.65 -5.47 4.69
C LEU A 107 3.09 -5.67 3.23
N ARG A 108 2.12 -5.78 2.31
CA ARG A 108 2.40 -6.31 0.96
C ARG A 108 2.22 -5.29 -0.17
N GLN A 109 1.90 -4.03 0.15
CA GLN A 109 1.48 -3.05 -0.86
C GLN A 109 2.61 -2.27 -1.55
N LEU A 110 3.85 -2.30 -1.06
CA LEU A 110 4.94 -1.49 -1.63
C LEU A 110 5.31 -1.97 -3.04
N ASP A 111 5.32 -1.05 -4.00
CA ASP A 111 5.94 -1.28 -5.30
C ASP A 111 7.47 -1.24 -5.15
N LEU A 112 8.19 -1.91 -6.05
CA LEU A 112 9.64 -1.81 -6.08
C LEU A 112 10.07 -0.40 -6.47
N ASN A 113 11.03 0.15 -5.73
CA ASN A 113 11.72 1.38 -6.08
C ASN A 113 12.81 1.09 -7.14
N PRO A 114 12.66 1.55 -8.39
CA PRO A 114 13.60 1.23 -9.47
C PRO A 114 15.01 1.79 -9.23
N TRP A 115 15.12 2.88 -8.46
CA TRP A 115 16.40 3.53 -8.16
C TRP A 115 17.09 2.96 -6.92
N SER A 116 16.48 2.01 -6.20
CA SER A 116 17.14 1.27 -5.13
C SER A 116 17.63 -0.09 -5.61
N ILE A 117 18.88 -0.42 -5.29
CA ILE A 117 19.51 -1.71 -5.61
C ILE A 117 18.70 -2.88 -5.01
N ILE A 118 18.22 -2.72 -3.78
CA ILE A 118 17.42 -3.72 -3.06
C ILE A 118 15.90 -3.50 -3.23
N GLY A 119 15.48 -2.55 -4.06
CA GLY A 119 14.07 -2.26 -4.35
C GLY A 119 13.34 -1.40 -3.30
N VAL A 120 14.01 -0.98 -2.22
CA VAL A 120 13.47 -0.07 -1.20
C VAL A 120 14.60 0.78 -0.59
N THR A 121 14.31 2.00 -0.12
CA THR A 121 15.30 2.86 0.56
C THR A 121 15.06 2.91 2.07
N ASN A 122 16.08 3.33 2.83
CA ASN A 122 15.93 3.58 4.27
C ASN A 122 14.86 4.64 4.58
N GLU A 123 14.74 5.68 3.74
CA GLU A 123 13.65 6.67 3.83
C GLU A 123 12.27 5.99 3.77
N GLN A 124 12.05 5.13 2.76
CA GLN A 124 10.79 4.40 2.62
C GLN A 124 10.50 3.52 3.84
N LEU A 125 11.52 2.86 4.40
CA LEU A 125 11.37 2.04 5.61
C LEU A 125 11.04 2.89 6.85
N GLN A 126 11.66 4.06 7.01
CA GLN A 126 11.31 5.01 8.07
C GLN A 126 9.87 5.52 7.93
N VAL A 127 9.45 5.87 6.71
CA VAL A 127 8.06 6.28 6.46
C VAL A 127 7.09 5.17 6.81
N VAL A 128 7.34 3.93 6.36
CA VAL A 128 6.46 2.79 6.69
C VAL A 128 6.43 2.53 8.19
N THR A 129 7.55 2.68 8.90
CA THR A 129 7.65 2.47 10.34
C THR A 129 6.81 3.48 11.11
N TRP A 130 7.01 4.77 10.85
CA TRP A 130 6.27 5.83 11.54
C TRP A 130 4.81 5.94 11.08
N PHE A 131 4.51 5.61 9.82
CA PHE A 131 3.15 5.42 9.35
C PHE A 131 2.45 4.28 10.10
N THR A 132 3.15 3.16 10.35
CA THR A 132 2.58 2.04 11.12
C THR A 132 2.32 2.43 12.58
N ALA A 133 3.23 3.20 13.20
CA ALA A 133 3.01 3.77 14.53
C ALA A 133 1.80 4.70 14.56
N LEU A 134 1.61 5.53 13.52
CA LEU A 134 0.42 6.37 13.36
C LEU A 134 -0.86 5.55 13.31
N MET A 135 -0.88 4.41 12.61
CA MET A 135 -2.07 3.55 12.54
C MET A 135 -2.50 3.04 13.90
N VAL A 136 -1.54 2.83 14.83
CA VAL A 136 -1.81 2.47 16.23
C VAL A 136 -2.32 3.66 17.03
N TRP A 137 -1.75 4.86 16.80
CA TRP A 137 -2.11 6.10 17.49
C TRP A 137 -3.53 6.60 17.17
N LEU A 138 -3.97 6.42 15.91
CA LEU A 138 -5.30 6.83 15.46
C LEU A 138 -6.40 6.03 16.18
N PRO A 139 -7.62 6.61 16.33
CA PRO A 139 -8.73 5.92 16.97
C PRO A 139 -9.18 4.67 16.20
N ASN A 140 -9.83 3.75 16.90
CA ASN A 140 -10.43 2.57 16.27
C ASN A 140 -11.70 2.96 15.49
N PRO A 141 -11.94 2.37 14.32
CA PRO A 141 -13.24 2.52 13.65
C PRO A 141 -14.34 1.78 14.43
N THR A 142 -15.55 2.34 14.43
CA THR A 142 -16.73 1.68 15.01
C THR A 142 -17.18 0.49 14.15
N ASP A 143 -17.10 0.63 12.82
CA ASP A 143 -17.36 -0.44 11.84
C ASP A 143 -16.07 -0.71 11.04
N PRO A 144 -15.27 -1.73 11.41
CA PRO A 144 -14.02 -2.03 10.75
C PRO A 144 -14.16 -2.42 9.27
N ASP A 145 -15.24 -3.10 8.89
CA ASP A 145 -15.38 -3.61 7.53
C ASP A 145 -15.77 -2.46 6.59
N ALA A 146 -16.76 -1.64 6.95
CA ALA A 146 -17.09 -0.43 6.18
C ALA A 146 -15.91 0.57 6.12
N TRP A 147 -15.15 0.68 7.21
CA TRP A 147 -13.94 1.50 7.24
C TRP A 147 -12.90 1.02 6.24
N ILE A 148 -12.63 -0.28 6.20
CA ILE A 148 -11.66 -0.88 5.27
C ILE A 148 -12.12 -0.71 3.82
N ASP A 149 -13.42 -0.88 3.54
CA ASP A 149 -13.99 -0.70 2.20
C ASP A 149 -13.80 0.74 1.70
N ALA A 150 -14.08 1.73 2.55
CA ALA A 150 -13.84 3.14 2.22
C ALA A 150 -12.36 3.41 1.87
N GLY A 151 -11.42 2.80 2.60
CA GLY A 151 -10.00 2.92 2.31
C GLY A 151 -9.55 2.14 1.08
N GLN A 152 -10.19 1.01 0.77
CA GLN A 152 -9.95 0.28 -0.48
C GLN A 152 -10.37 1.13 -1.68
N HIS A 153 -11.53 1.79 -1.62
CA HIS A 153 -11.96 2.73 -2.65
C HIS A 153 -10.97 3.90 -2.79
N ALA A 154 -10.49 4.45 -1.68
CA ALA A 154 -9.49 5.51 -1.70
C ALA A 154 -8.18 5.05 -2.36
N ASN A 155 -7.71 3.86 -1.99
CA ASN A 155 -6.50 3.27 -2.56
C ASN A 155 -6.62 3.02 -4.05
N GLN A 156 -7.74 2.44 -4.51
CA GLN A 156 -7.99 2.20 -5.93
C GLN A 156 -8.01 3.50 -6.72
N HIS A 157 -8.64 4.55 -6.18
CA HIS A 157 -8.64 5.86 -6.84
C HIS A 157 -7.22 6.43 -6.94
N VAL A 158 -6.48 6.48 -5.83
CA VAL A 158 -5.09 7.00 -5.79
C VAL A 158 -4.15 6.22 -6.71
N ALA A 159 -4.32 4.90 -6.78
CA ALA A 159 -3.55 4.02 -7.65
C ALA A 159 -3.74 4.37 -9.14
N LEU A 160 -4.94 4.83 -9.52
CA LEU A 160 -5.31 5.20 -10.90
C LEU A 160 -5.13 6.69 -11.22
N GLU A 161 -4.72 7.51 -10.25
CA GLU A 161 -4.41 8.92 -10.49
C GLU A 161 -3.24 9.06 -11.48
N VAL A 162 -3.25 10.17 -12.23
CA VAL A 162 -2.10 10.55 -13.07
C VAL A 162 -0.89 10.80 -12.16
N PRO A 163 0.29 10.24 -12.44
CA PRO A 163 1.43 10.23 -11.52
C PRO A 163 1.80 11.59 -10.91
N ALA A 164 1.89 12.63 -11.74
CA ALA A 164 2.26 13.99 -11.32
C ALA A 164 1.06 14.85 -10.89
N ALA A 165 -0.15 14.29 -10.84
CA ALA A 165 -1.32 15.03 -10.33
C ALA A 165 -1.35 15.01 -8.80
N ARG A 166 -1.81 16.13 -8.23
CA ARG A 166 -2.19 16.22 -6.82
C ARG A 166 -3.34 15.26 -6.55
N THR A 167 -3.24 14.47 -5.49
CA THR A 167 -4.29 13.51 -5.12
C THR A 167 -5.56 14.21 -4.64
N GLN A 168 -6.73 13.62 -4.91
CA GLN A 168 -8.00 14.10 -4.35
C GLN A 168 -8.04 14.01 -2.81
N TYR A 169 -7.21 13.14 -2.22
CA TYR A 169 -7.11 12.96 -0.78
C TYR A 169 -6.09 13.89 -0.12
N PHE A 170 -5.66 14.96 -0.80
CA PHE A 170 -4.59 15.84 -0.31
C PHE A 170 -4.86 16.36 1.09
N GLU A 171 -6.08 16.86 1.37
CA GLU A 171 -6.41 17.43 2.68
C GLU A 171 -6.36 16.36 3.78
N THR A 172 -6.80 15.13 3.48
CA THR A 172 -6.67 14.00 4.39
C THR A 172 -5.20 13.63 4.62
N GLY A 173 -4.38 13.62 3.57
CA GLY A 173 -2.94 13.36 3.67
C GLY A 173 -2.20 14.41 4.51
N MET A 174 -2.55 15.69 4.33
CA MET A 174 -1.99 16.80 5.11
C MET A 174 -2.37 16.69 6.59
N ARG A 175 -3.62 16.28 6.90
CA ARG A 175 -4.03 15.98 8.28
C ARG A 175 -3.24 14.81 8.87
N LEU A 176 -3.07 13.71 8.12
CA LEU A 176 -2.26 12.57 8.58
C LEU A 176 -0.81 12.97 8.87
N ALA A 177 -0.20 13.80 8.03
CA ALA A 177 1.13 14.34 8.28
C ALA A 177 1.16 15.22 9.55
N ALA A 178 0.15 16.08 9.76
CA ALA A 178 0.06 16.88 10.97
C ALA A 178 -0.07 16.00 12.23
N THR A 179 -0.94 15.00 12.21
CA THR A 179 -1.10 14.05 13.33
C THR A 179 0.14 13.20 13.57
N LEU A 180 0.89 12.84 12.50
CA LEU A 180 2.17 12.15 12.66
C LEU A 180 3.22 13.02 13.36
N ARG A 181 3.21 14.32 13.09
CA ARG A 181 4.08 15.27 13.80
C ARG A 181 3.68 15.39 15.27
N GLU A 182 2.39 15.46 15.57
CA GLU A 182 1.89 15.45 16.97
C GLU A 182 2.30 14.16 17.71
N LEU A 183 2.19 13.00 17.05
CA LEU A 183 2.71 11.72 17.56
C LEU A 183 4.21 11.82 17.86
N GLY A 184 5.00 12.35 16.92
CA GLY A 184 6.44 12.54 17.09
C GLY A 184 6.79 13.41 18.29
N GLN A 185 6.08 14.53 18.45
CA GLN A 185 6.25 15.43 19.59
C GLN A 185 5.88 14.76 20.92
N SER A 186 4.76 14.04 20.95
CA SER A 186 4.30 13.32 22.13
C SER A 186 5.26 12.20 22.55
N LEU A 187 5.98 11.59 21.61
CA LEU A 187 6.94 10.53 21.88
C LEU A 187 8.39 11.05 22.01
N HIS A 188 8.63 12.35 21.81
CA HIS A 188 9.95 12.96 21.69
C HIS A 188 10.83 12.28 20.62
N GLN A 189 10.25 12.00 19.46
CA GLN A 189 10.89 11.29 18.35
C GLN A 189 11.00 12.20 17.12
N SER A 190 12.14 12.87 16.97
CA SER A 190 12.39 13.76 15.82
C SER A 190 12.25 13.04 14.48
N ALA A 191 12.61 11.75 14.42
CA ALA A 191 12.46 10.94 13.21
C ALA A 191 10.99 10.84 12.72
N ALA A 192 10.01 10.87 13.64
CA ALA A 192 8.60 10.88 13.26
C ALA A 192 8.18 12.26 12.70
N GLU A 193 8.71 13.34 13.28
CA GLU A 193 8.49 14.71 12.80
C GLU A 193 9.13 14.95 11.41
N ASP A 194 10.30 14.36 11.18
CA ASP A 194 10.98 14.37 9.89
C ASP A 194 10.16 13.63 8.82
N VAL A 195 9.63 12.45 9.16
CA VAL A 195 8.70 11.72 8.27
C VAL A 195 7.43 12.53 8.00
N ALA A 196 6.84 13.15 9.02
CA ALA A 196 5.68 14.01 8.84
C ALA A 196 5.96 15.16 7.85
N THR A 197 7.13 15.80 7.99
CA THR A 197 7.59 16.88 7.12
C THR A 197 7.79 16.38 5.68
N LEU A 198 8.43 15.22 5.52
CA LEU A 198 8.62 14.57 4.23
C LEU A 198 7.28 14.28 3.54
N ILE A 199 6.33 13.66 4.24
CA ILE A 199 4.99 13.35 3.69
C ILE A 199 4.30 14.64 3.22
N ALA A 200 4.28 15.68 4.06
CA ALA A 200 3.68 16.97 3.71
C ALA A 200 4.34 17.61 2.48
N ALA A 201 5.67 17.52 2.36
CA ALA A 201 6.41 18.03 1.21
C ALA A 201 6.03 17.29 -0.08
N ARG A 202 6.01 15.95 -0.06
CA ARG A 202 5.64 15.12 -1.22
C ARG A 202 4.17 15.27 -1.64
N LEU A 203 3.27 15.54 -0.69
CA LEU A 203 1.88 15.88 -1.00
C LEU A 203 1.75 17.22 -1.75
N ARG A 204 2.59 18.21 -1.40
CA ARG A 204 2.61 19.53 -2.07
C ARG A 204 3.32 19.51 -3.42
N ALA A 205 4.26 18.58 -3.61
CA ALA A 205 5.08 18.43 -4.81
C ALA A 205 4.88 17.04 -5.44
N PRO A 206 3.73 16.74 -6.08
CA PRO A 206 3.43 15.40 -6.63
C PRO A 206 4.47 14.88 -7.63
N GLU A 207 5.18 15.76 -8.33
CA GLU A 207 6.28 15.45 -9.26
C GLU A 207 7.45 14.73 -8.58
N SER A 208 7.57 14.86 -7.26
CA SER A 208 8.60 14.17 -6.48
C SER A 208 8.24 12.72 -6.13
N THR A 209 7.01 12.26 -6.40
CA THR A 209 6.62 10.85 -6.13
C THR A 209 7.31 9.87 -7.09
N LEU A 210 7.43 8.59 -6.69
CA LEU A 210 8.17 7.61 -7.50
C LEU A 210 7.58 7.45 -8.91
N ALA A 211 6.26 7.28 -9.04
CA ALA A 211 5.61 7.18 -10.33
C ALA A 211 5.81 8.42 -11.20
N ALA A 212 5.75 9.63 -10.62
CA ALA A 212 5.93 10.87 -11.37
C ALA A 212 7.36 10.99 -11.91
N ARG A 213 8.35 10.70 -11.05
CA ARG A 213 9.76 10.63 -11.46
C ARG A 213 9.97 9.60 -12.57
N TRP A 214 9.38 8.42 -12.44
CA TRP A 214 9.51 7.36 -13.44
C TRP A 214 8.97 7.82 -14.79
N CYS A 215 7.74 8.36 -14.80
CA CYS A 215 7.11 8.83 -16.02
C CYS A 215 7.85 10.02 -16.65
N HIS A 216 8.48 10.87 -15.84
CA HIS A 216 9.32 11.95 -16.33
C HIS A 216 10.59 11.43 -17.02
N GLU A 217 11.33 10.51 -16.37
CA GLU A 217 12.57 9.93 -16.92
C GLU A 217 12.31 9.07 -18.17
N THR A 218 11.13 8.45 -18.29
CA THR A 218 10.75 7.59 -19.43
C THR A 218 9.87 8.28 -20.47
N GLN A 219 9.54 9.56 -20.26
CA GLN A 219 8.58 10.32 -21.09
C GLN A 219 7.24 9.58 -21.30
N GLY A 220 6.86 8.70 -20.38
CA GLY A 220 5.66 7.87 -20.52
C GLY A 220 5.76 6.73 -21.54
N SER A 221 6.91 6.51 -22.18
CA SER A 221 7.10 5.49 -23.20
C SER A 221 7.52 4.15 -22.61
N VAL A 222 6.86 3.07 -23.03
CA VAL A 222 7.25 1.69 -22.68
C VAL A 222 8.67 1.39 -23.16
N THR A 223 9.06 1.86 -24.35
CA THR A 223 10.41 1.64 -24.89
C THR A 223 11.48 2.29 -24.00
N GLN A 224 11.27 3.54 -23.60
CA GLN A 224 12.21 4.24 -22.71
C GLN A 224 12.19 3.63 -21.30
N ALA A 225 11.02 3.20 -20.81
CA ALA A 225 10.88 2.45 -19.56
C ALA A 225 11.71 1.16 -19.56
N THR A 226 11.68 0.39 -20.67
CA THR A 226 12.53 -0.80 -20.85
C THR A 226 14.01 -0.44 -20.79
N GLN A 227 14.43 0.60 -21.52
CA GLN A 227 15.83 1.03 -21.56
C GLN A 227 16.34 1.48 -20.20
N LEU A 228 15.54 2.29 -19.49
CA LEU A 228 15.87 2.74 -18.14
C LEU A 228 15.96 1.55 -17.17
N ALA A 229 15.00 0.62 -17.22
CA ALA A 229 15.02 -0.58 -16.38
C ALA A 229 16.29 -1.43 -16.62
N LEU A 230 16.67 -1.67 -17.88
CA LEU A 230 17.88 -2.40 -18.24
C LEU A 230 19.14 -1.67 -17.75
N HIS A 231 19.20 -0.35 -17.91
CA HIS A 231 20.31 0.46 -17.41
C HIS A 231 20.45 0.40 -15.88
N LEU A 232 19.34 0.53 -15.17
CA LEU A 232 19.29 0.44 -13.71
C LEU A 232 19.62 -0.97 -13.21
N ALA A 233 19.33 -2.02 -13.98
CA ALA A 233 19.70 -3.39 -13.65
C ALA A 233 21.19 -3.65 -13.89
N ALA A 234 21.76 -3.14 -14.98
CA ALA A 234 23.17 -3.33 -15.32
C ALA A 234 24.13 -2.68 -14.31
N ARG A 235 23.72 -1.56 -13.69
CA ARG A 235 24.47 -0.89 -12.60
C ARG A 235 24.52 -1.67 -11.29
N ARG A 236 23.81 -2.81 -11.19
CA ARG A 236 23.71 -3.64 -9.98
C ARG A 236 24.65 -4.85 -10.00
N ILE A 237 25.38 -5.05 -11.09
CA ILE A 237 26.48 -6.02 -11.24
C ILE A 237 27.78 -5.27 -11.01
#